data_AF-A0A7T8KF48-F1
#
_entry.id   AF-A0A7T8KF48-F1
#
_cell.length_a   1.000
_cell.length_b   1.000
_cell.length_c   1.000
_cell.angle_alpha   90.00
_cell.angle_beta   90.00
_cell.angle_gamma   90.00
#
_symmetry.space_group_name_H-M   'P 1'
#
loop_
_entity.id
_entity.type
_entity.pdbx_description
1 polymer ?
#
loop_
_entity_poly.entity_id
_entity_poly.type
_entity_poly.pdbx_seq_one_letter_code
_entity_poly.pdbx_strand_id
1 'polypeptide(L)' 'MAGGMDTSKLPKIRDEDREGKFGLVHAVSGPVVTADKMSGSAMYELVRVGYDELVGEIIRLEGELATIQ' A
#
# COMPACT_ATOMS: atom_id res chain seq x y z
N MET A 1 -25.09 7.52 -0.91
CA MET A 1 -24.38 7.33 -2.20
C MET A 1 -23.03 6.74 -1.88
N ALA A 2 -22.89 5.42 -1.94
CA ALA A 2 -21.58 4.78 -1.81
C ALA A 2 -20.86 5.00 -3.14
N GLY A 3 -20.00 6.01 -3.22
CA GLY A 3 -19.08 6.15 -4.34
C GLY A 3 -18.19 4.90 -4.33
N GLY A 4 -18.39 4.01 -5.28
CA GLY A 4 -17.53 2.84 -5.45
C GLY A 4 -16.10 3.31 -5.57
N MET A 5 -15.21 2.78 -4.73
CA MET A 5 -13.77 3.05 -4.80
C MET A 5 -13.28 2.57 -6.18
N ASP A 6 -13.01 3.50 -7.08
CA ASP A 6 -12.50 3.20 -8.43
C ASP A 6 -11.03 2.82 -8.35
N THR A 7 -10.77 1.54 -8.09
CA THR A 7 -9.44 0.94 -8.00
C THR A 7 -8.85 0.59 -9.37
N SER A 8 -9.56 0.86 -10.47
CA SER A 8 -9.12 0.53 -11.83
C SER A 8 -7.86 1.28 -12.25
N LYS A 9 -7.57 2.42 -11.62
CA LYS A 9 -6.41 3.27 -11.89
C LYS A 9 -5.17 2.92 -11.06
N LEU A 10 -5.29 2.02 -10.08
CA LEU A 10 -4.14 1.61 -9.26
C LEU A 10 -3.24 0.67 -10.07
N PRO A 11 -1.96 1.03 -10.30
CA PRO A 11 -1.02 0.19 -11.03
C PRO A 11 -0.93 -1.18 -10.36
N LYS A 12 -0.85 -2.25 -11.16
CA LYS A 12 -0.67 -3.60 -10.62
C LYS A 12 0.80 -3.85 -10.36
N ILE A 13 1.11 -4.64 -9.34
CA ILE A 13 2.48 -5.00 -8.98
C ILE A 13 3.12 -5.76 -10.14
N ARG A 14 2.33 -6.61 -10.82
CA ARG A 14 2.76 -7.40 -11.99
C ARG A 14 3.20 -6.56 -13.20
N ASP A 15 2.90 -5.28 -13.25
CA ASP A 15 3.22 -4.40 -14.38
C ASP A 15 4.57 -3.67 -14.21
N GLU A 16 5.27 -3.86 -13.08
CA GLU A 16 6.55 -3.22 -12.77
C GLU A 16 7.61 -4.27 -12.37
N ASP A 17 8.66 -4.40 -13.21
CA ASP A 17 9.72 -5.38 -13.02
C ASP A 17 10.77 -4.95 -11.97
N ARG A 18 10.77 -3.68 -11.55
CA ARG A 18 11.77 -3.14 -10.61
C ARG A 18 11.27 -3.23 -9.17
N GLU A 19 11.64 -4.32 -8.50
CA GLU A 19 11.27 -4.57 -7.10
C GLU A 19 11.66 -3.42 -6.14
N GLY A 20 12.76 -2.72 -6.43
CA GLY A 20 13.22 -1.57 -5.63
C GLY A 20 12.30 -0.35 -5.61
N LYS A 21 11.24 -0.32 -6.42
CA LYS A 21 10.21 0.72 -6.37
C LYS A 21 9.08 0.44 -5.37
N PHE A 22 9.00 -0.78 -4.83
CA PHE A 22 7.95 -1.16 -3.89
C PHE A 22 8.42 -1.03 -2.44
N GLY A 23 7.45 -0.76 -1.56
CA GLY A 23 7.63 -0.97 -0.13
C GLY A 23 7.69 -2.46 0.22
N LEU A 24 8.19 -2.76 1.41
CA LEU A 24 8.32 -4.12 1.93
C LEU A 24 7.43 -4.30 3.15
N VAL A 25 6.63 -5.38 3.18
CA VAL A 25 5.84 -5.70 4.38
C VAL A 25 6.81 -5.98 5.54
N HIS A 26 6.73 -5.16 6.58
CA HIS A 26 7.53 -5.27 7.79
C HIS A 26 6.82 -6.09 8.87
N ALA A 27 5.52 -5.85 9.07
CA ALA A 27 4.71 -6.57 10.05
C ALA A 27 3.22 -6.61 9.64
N VAL A 28 2.49 -7.59 10.14
CA VAL A 28 1.03 -7.73 9.95
C VAL A 28 0.38 -8.03 11.30
N SER A 29 -0.64 -7.25 11.66
CA SER A 29 -1.42 -7.40 12.90
C SER A 29 -2.92 -7.30 12.59
N GLY A 30 -3.56 -8.46 12.39
CA GLY A 30 -4.95 -8.51 11.96
C GLY A 30 -5.13 -7.83 10.59
N PRO A 31 -6.01 -6.83 10.45
CA PRO A 31 -6.19 -6.08 9.20
C PRO A 31 -5.11 -5.02 8.96
N VAL A 32 -4.28 -4.71 9.97
CA VAL A 32 -3.30 -3.63 9.88
C VAL A 32 -1.97 -4.18 9.39
N VAL A 33 -1.40 -3.56 8.36
CA VAL A 33 -0.10 -3.89 7.80
C VAL A 33 0.87 -2.73 8.01
N THR A 34 2.08 -3.01 8.49
CA THR A 34 3.18 -2.05 8.51
C THR A 34 4.13 -2.37 7.37
N ALA A 35 4.41 -1.40 6.51
CA ALA A 35 5.34 -1.51 5.40
C ALA A 35 6.52 -0.55 5.57
N ASP A 36 7.72 -0.99 5.17
CA ASP A 36 8.97 -0.23 5.15
C ASP A 36 9.31 0.22 3.72
N LYS A 37 10.26 1.16 3.58
CA LYS A 37 10.63 1.82 2.31
C LYS A 37 9.46 2.52 1.61
N MET A 38 8.58 3.12 2.41
CA MET A 38 7.40 3.86 1.91
C MET A 38 7.67 5.37 1.80
N SER A 39 8.95 5.76 1.72
CA SER A 39 9.36 7.12 1.42
C SER A 39 8.77 7.61 0.09
N GLY A 40 7.99 8.69 0.16
CA GLY A 40 7.31 9.27 -1.00
C GLY A 40 5.83 8.89 -1.11
N SER A 41 5.33 8.00 -0.25
CA SER A 41 3.90 7.77 -0.11
C SER A 41 3.20 8.90 0.67
N ALA A 42 1.89 9.04 0.45
CA ALA A 42 1.04 10.04 1.08
C ALA A 42 -0.01 9.41 2.02
N MET A 43 -0.44 10.19 3.02
CA MET A 43 -1.59 9.84 3.83
C MET A 43 -2.85 9.72 2.96
N TYR A 44 -3.70 8.73 3.26
CA TYR A 44 -4.91 8.38 2.51
C TYR A 44 -4.65 7.93 1.06
N GLU A 45 -3.40 7.60 0.73
CA GLU A 45 -3.06 6.99 -0.55
C GLU A 45 -3.52 5.53 -0.58
N LEU A 46 -4.11 5.12 -1.69
CA LEU A 46 -4.48 3.74 -1.93
C LEU A 46 -3.28 2.96 -2.46
N VAL A 47 -3.05 1.78 -1.90
CA VAL A 47 -1.91 0.92 -2.22
C VAL A 47 -2.36 -0.51 -2.47
N ARG A 48 -1.49 -1.32 -3.09
CA ARG A 48 -1.64 -2.76 -3.24
C ARG A 48 -0.65 -3.49 -2.34
N VAL A 49 -1.13 -4.48 -1.59
CA VAL A 49 -0.36 -5.19 -0.57
C VAL A 49 -0.34 -6.69 -0.85
N GLY A 50 0.85 -7.29 -0.77
CA GLY A 50 1.05 -8.73 -0.87
C GLY A 50 0.90 -9.29 -2.29
N TYR A 51 1.02 -10.61 -2.40
CA TYR A 51 1.00 -11.32 -3.68
C TYR A 51 -0.36 -11.28 -4.38
N ASP A 52 -1.44 -11.20 -3.60
CA ASP A 52 -2.81 -11.11 -4.11
C ASP A 52 -3.23 -9.66 -4.45
N GLU A 53 -2.31 -8.70 -4.31
CA GLU A 53 -2.54 -7.28 -4.62
C GLU A 53 -3.76 -6.68 -3.91
N LEU A 54 -3.94 -7.02 -2.63
CA LEU A 54 -5.04 -6.53 -1.81
C LEU A 54 -5.00 -5.01 -1.73
N VAL A 55 -6.12 -4.36 -1.97
CA VAL A 55 -6.21 -2.90 -1.88
C VAL A 55 -6.28 -2.49 -0.42
N GLY A 56 -5.41 -1.58 -0.01
CA GLY A 56 -5.42 -0.96 1.31
C GLY A 56 -5.21 0.54 1.23
N GLU A 57 -5.42 1.23 2.34
CA GLU A 57 -5.26 2.67 2.48
C GLU A 57 -4.18 3.01 3.51
N ILE A 58 -3.29 3.95 3.19
CA ILE A 58 -2.30 4.44 4.14
C ILE A 58 -2.98 5.33 5.18
N ILE A 59 -2.97 4.89 6.44
CA ILE A 59 -3.58 5.59 7.58
C ILE A 59 -2.57 6.23 8.52
N ARG A 60 -1.26 5.94 8.35
CA ARG A 60 -0.18 6.60 9.09
C ARG A 60 1.15 6.53 8.33
N LEU A 61 1.96 7.57 8.47
CA LEU A 61 3.36 7.62 8.04
C LEU A 61 4.27 7.98 9.22
N GLU A 62 5.31 7.18 9.45
CA GLU A 62 6.33 7.39 10.48
C GLU A 62 7.73 7.13 9.89
N GLY A 63 8.38 8.18 9.38
CA GLY A 63 9.65 8.06 8.67
C GLY A 63 9.51 7.24 7.38
N GLU A 64 10.25 6.13 7.28
CA GLU A 64 10.17 5.19 6.16
C GLU A 64 9.00 4.19 6.27
N LEU A 65 8.33 4.17 7.42
CA LEU A 65 7.25 3.23 7.71
C LEU A 65 5.88 3.81 7.34
N ALA A 66 5.05 3.00 6.70
CA ALA A 66 3.63 3.28 6.50
C ALA A 66 2.79 2.23 7.23
N THR A 67 1.70 2.68 7.86
CA THR A 67 0.64 1.80 8.37
C THR A 67 -0.52 1.82 7.38
N ILE A 68 -0.94 0.63 6.95
CA ILE A 68 -1.97 0.39 5.94
C ILE A 68 -3.11 -0.38 6.59
N GLN A 69 -4.36 -0.03 6.25
CA GLN A 69 -5.58 -0.71 6.70
C GLN A 69 -6.51 -1.02 5.53
#